data_AF-A0A6N9S9L8-F1
#
_entry.id   AF-A0A6N9S9L8-F1
#
_cell.length_a   1.000
_cell.length_b   1.000
_cell.length_c   1.000
_cell.angle_alpha   90.00
_cell.angle_beta   90.00
_cell.angle_gamma   90.00
#
_symmetry.space_group_name_H-M   'P 1'
#
loop_
_entity.id
_entity.type
_entity.pdbx_description
1 polymer ?
#
loop_
_entity_poly.entity_id
_entity_poly.type
_entity_poly.pdbx_seq_one_letter_code
_entity_poly.pdbx_strand_id
1 'polypeptide(L)' 'MNSLRPELLELTPQALTALSNAGFVKRSLKELENGNVPEISHENGALIATFSDGVRTQLANGQALKEAQC' A
#
# COMPACT_ATOMS: atom_id res chain seq x y z
N MET A 1 5.48 -19.54 -2.27
CA MET A 1 5.30 -18.68 -3.45
C MET A 1 4.68 -17.36 -3.02
N ASN A 2 5.48 -16.30 -2.98
CA ASN A 2 5.00 -14.95 -2.74
C ASN A 2 4.08 -14.59 -3.91
N SER A 3 2.75 -14.68 -3.72
CA SER A 3 1.79 -14.31 -4.76
C SER A 3 1.80 -12.80 -4.88
N LEU A 4 2.81 -12.29 -5.58
CA LEU A 4 2.88 -10.93 -6.05
C LEU A 4 1.54 -10.64 -6.72
N ARG A 5 0.77 -9.69 -6.16
CA ARG A 5 -0.48 -9.21 -6.74
C ARG A 5 -0.14 -8.37 -7.98
N PRO A 6 -0.25 -8.91 -9.21
CA PRO A 6 0.22 -8.22 -10.41
C PRO A 6 -0.47 -6.87 -10.61
N GLU A 7 -1.72 -6.74 -10.21
CA GLU A 7 -2.47 -5.49 -10.27
C GLU A 7 -1.89 -4.39 -9.38
N LEU A 8 -1.11 -4.74 -8.35
CA LEU A 8 -0.36 -3.76 -7.55
C LEU A 8 0.97 -3.38 -8.20
N LEU A 9 1.58 -4.28 -8.97
CA LEU A 9 2.83 -4.01 -9.68
C LEU A 9 2.63 -3.03 -10.85
N GLU A 10 1.42 -2.96 -11.40
CA GLU A 10 1.06 -2.01 -12.45
C GLU A 10 0.77 -0.59 -11.92
N LEU A 11 0.71 -0.40 -10.59
CA LEU A 11 0.41 0.91 -9.99
C LEU A 11 1.64 1.83 -10.04
N THR A 12 1.68 2.67 -11.08
CA THR A 12 2.65 3.76 -11.18
C THR A 12 2.32 4.87 -10.18
N PRO A 13 3.28 5.73 -9.80
CA PRO A 13 2.99 6.93 -9.01
C PRO A 13 1.91 7.84 -9.64
N GLN A 14 1.83 7.88 -10.97
CA GLN A 14 0.76 8.63 -11.66
C GLN A 14 -0.61 7.96 -11.44
N ALA A 15 -0.70 6.63 -11.56
CA ALA A 15 -1.93 5.88 -11.30
C ALA A 15 -2.39 6.04 -9.84
N LEU A 16 -1.46 5.94 -8.89
CA LEU A 16 -1.73 6.15 -7.46
C LEU A 16 -2.23 7.58 -7.19
N THR A 17 -1.69 8.58 -7.88
CA THR A 17 -2.12 9.98 -7.76
C THR A 17 -3.56 10.15 -8.23
N ALA A 18 -3.95 9.49 -9.33
CA ALA A 18 -5.31 9.52 -9.86
C ALA A 18 -6.33 8.78 -8.96
N LEU A 19 -5.90 7.72 -8.28
CA LEU A 19 -6.75 6.94 -7.37
C LEU A 19 -6.89 7.56 -5.97
N SER A 20 -6.00 8.49 -5.60
CA SER A 20 -5.94 9.07 -4.25
C SER A 20 -5.75 10.60 -4.29
N ASN A 21 -4.60 11.10 -3.88
CA ASN A 21 -4.22 12.50 -3.92
C ASN A 21 -2.70 12.65 -4.13
N ALA A 22 -2.29 13.61 -4.95
CA ALA A 22 -0.88 13.88 -5.23
C ALA A 22 -0.04 14.17 -3.97
N GLY A 23 -0.62 14.82 -2.95
CA GLY A 23 0.03 15.10 -1.68
C GLY A 23 0.32 13.82 -0.89
N PHE A 24 -0.61 12.87 -0.86
CA PHE A 24 -0.38 11.57 -0.23
C PHE A 24 0.70 10.78 -0.94
N VAL A 25 0.64 10.67 -2.27
CA VAL A 25 1.63 9.93 -3.04
C VAL A 25 3.04 10.51 -2.86
N LYS A 26 3.19 11.84 -2.91
CA LYS A 26 4.49 12.49 -2.66
C LYS A 26 5.02 12.22 -1.27
N ARG A 27 4.16 12.28 -0.24
CA ARG A 27 4.57 11.98 1.14
C ARG A 27 4.98 10.50 1.28
N SER A 28 4.19 9.57 0.76
CA SER A 28 4.51 8.14 0.80
C SER A 28 5.82 7.81 0.08
N LEU A 29 6.10 8.44 -1.06
CA LEU A 29 7.40 8.30 -1.73
C LEU A 29 8.54 8.83 -0.87
N LYS A 30 8.35 9.95 -0.16
CA LYS A 30 9.38 10.51 0.72
C LYS A 30 9.68 9.60 1.91
N GLU A 31 8.64 9.01 2.50
CA GLU A 31 8.78 8.02 3.57
C GLU A 31 9.54 6.78 3.09
N LEU A 32 9.24 6.29 1.86
CA LEU A 32 9.98 5.19 1.24
C LEU A 32 11.46 5.51 1.06
N GLU A 33 11.80 6.71 0.57
CA GLU A 33 13.20 7.16 0.44
C GLU A 33 13.92 7.22 1.80
N ASN A 34 13.21 7.58 2.87
CA ASN A 34 13.74 7.63 4.23
C ASN A 34 13.82 6.26 4.90
N GLY A 35 13.33 5.19 4.26
CA GLY A 35 13.25 3.85 4.85
C GLY A 35 12.10 3.67 5.84
N ASN A 36 11.18 4.63 5.92
CA ASN A 36 9.97 4.56 6.75
C ASN A 36 8.89 3.75 6.02
N VAL A 37 9.16 2.45 5.86
CA VAL A 37 8.24 1.50 5.25
C VAL A 37 7.61 0.59 6.31
N PRO A 38 6.33 0.22 6.16
CA PRO A 38 5.72 -0.77 7.03
C PRO A 38 6.27 -2.16 6.74
N GLU A 39 6.18 -3.03 7.74
CA GLU A 39 6.31 -4.46 7.52
C GLU A 39 5.07 -4.98 6.78
N ILE A 40 5.29 -5.69 5.67
CA ILE A 40 4.22 -6.26 4.86
C ILE A 40 4.10 -7.76 5.14
N SER A 41 2.92 -8.18 5.58
CA SER A 41 2.55 -9.59 5.73
C SER A 41 1.31 -9.93 4.89
N HIS A 42 1.10 -11.22 4.67
CA HIS A 42 -0.09 -11.74 4.01
C HIS A 42 -0.87 -12.58 5.01
N GLU A 43 -2.11 -12.19 5.31
CA GLU A 43 -2.99 -12.90 6.25
C GLU A 43 -4.35 -13.13 5.59
N ASN A 44 -4.82 -14.39 5.51
CA ASN A 44 -6.12 -14.76 4.95
C ASN A 44 -6.41 -14.19 3.55
N GLY A 45 -5.37 -14.04 2.72
CA GLY A 45 -5.48 -13.46 1.37
C GLY A 45 -5.49 -11.93 1.33
N ALA A 46 -5.41 -11.26 2.47
CA ALA A 46 -5.24 -9.82 2.55
C ALA A 46 -3.76 -9.45 2.77
N LEU A 47 -3.37 -8.31 2.21
CA LEU A 47 -2.11 -7.65 2.54
C LEU A 47 -2.30 -6.83 3.80
N ILE A 48 -1.40 -7.02 4.77
CA ILE A 48 -1.37 -6.25 6.02
C ILE A 48 -0.07 -5.45 6.04
N ALA A 49 -0.18 -4.15 6.23
CA ALA A 49 0.95 -3.26 6.44
C ALA A 49 0.97 -2.82 7.89
N THR A 50 2.04 -3.12 8.63
CA THR A 50 2.23 -2.69 10.02
C THR A 50 3.35 -1.66 10.08
N PHE A 51 3.01 -0.44 10.45
CA PHE A 51 3.96 0.66 10.63
C PHE A 51 4.63 0.57 12.02
N SER A 52 5.80 1.20 12.15
CA SER A 52 6.59 1.17 13.38
C SER A 52 5.92 1.87 14.57
N ASP A 53 4.95 2.75 14.30
CA ASP A 53 4.09 3.39 15.30
C ASP A 53 2.91 2.51 15.75
N GLY A 54 2.79 1.30 15.21
CA GLY A 54 1.74 0.34 15.52
C GLY A 54 0.48 0.49 14.66
N VAL A 55 0.42 1.46 13.75
CA VAL A 55 -0.69 1.58 12.79
C VAL A 55 -0.69 0.35 11.88
N ARG A 56 -1.86 -0.28 11.74
CA ARG A 56 -2.05 -1.42 10.83
C ARG A 56 -3.08 -1.06 9.79
N THR A 57 -2.74 -1.26 8.52
CA THR A 57 -3.65 -1.08 7.40
C THR A 57 -3.79 -2.38 6.62
N GLN A 58 -4.95 -2.60 6.01
CA GLN A 58 -5.28 -3.84 5.31
C GLN A 58 -5.79 -3.56 3.91
N LEU A 59 -5.33 -4.36 2.95
CA LEU A 59 -5.87 -4.40 1.59
C LEU A 59 -6.30 -5.83 1.27
N ALA A 60 -7.63 -6.07 1.27
CA ALA A 60 -8.17 -7.38 0.95
C ALA A 60 -7.92 -7.75 -0.52
N ASN A 61 -7.99 -9.05 -0.81
CA ASN A 61 -7.88 -9.55 -2.18
C ASN A 61 -9.02 -8.98 -3.05
N GLY A 62 -8.70 -8.50 -4.26
CA GLY A 62 -9.69 -7.93 -5.18
C GLY A 62 -10.29 -6.58 -4.76
N GLN A 63 -9.93 -6.03 -3.60
CA GLN A 63 -10.36 -4.70 -3.18
C GLN A 63 -9.53 -3.63 -3.87
N ALA A 64 -10.19 -2.60 -4.43
CA ALA A 64 -9.48 -1.48 -5.04
C ALA A 64 -8.83 -0.62 -3.95
N LEU A 65 -7.69 0.00 -4.26
CA LEU A 65 -6.98 0.86 -3.30
C LEU A 65 -7.86 1.99 -2.76
N LYS A 66 -8.76 2.53 -3.59
CA LYS A 66 -9.73 3.57 -3.20
C LYS A 66 -10.74 3.11 -2.14
N GLU A 67 -10.95 1.80 -2.03
CA GLU A 67 -11.94 1.19 -1.13
C GLU A 67 -11.29 0.68 0.16
N ALA A 68 -9.95 0.64 0.21
CA ALA A 68 -9.21 0.22 1.37
C ALA A 68 -9.43 1.18 2.53
N GLN A 69 -9.49 0.64 3.74
CA GLN A 69 -9.64 1.41 4.97
C GLN A 69 -8.36 1.29 5.79
N CYS A 70 -7.96 2.40 6.42
CA CYS A 70 -6.83 2.50 7.34
C CYS A 70 -7.34 2.61 8.77
#